data_AF-A0A2E6HZM7-F1
#
_entry.id   AF-A0A2E6HZM7-F1
#
_cell.length_a   1.000
_cell.length_b   1.000
_cell.length_c   1.000
_cell.angle_alpha   90.00
_cell.angle_beta   90.00
_cell.angle_gamma   90.00
#
_symmetry.space_group_name_H-M   'P 1'
#
loop_
_entity.id
_entity.type
_entity.pdbx_description
1 polymer ?
#
loop_
_entity_poly.entity_id
_entity_poly.type
_entity_poly.pdbx_seq_one_letter_code
_entity_poly.pdbx_strand_id
1 'polypeptide(L)'
;MHRILAAVLLAVLTGCRVAPPVRSPPTLGVLLEALGLERKDVSLRGDRLLDPDRLELNRRLLERPLDTATEISGVTVRSGDPVRRSLMLAMEVLGDSTEVRESSSPGLSQVLSRAREVFSRTPTMMDLFSVLHPDSNLTQPELNRRIERGRAIDLNAMSRAALHLVDALRPLVTKPEDRWITAFGENIIVGTTGRDTFRHRASLILDPGGADVYIDIGSSGPDLPVSVVIDLGGDDSYSGKIGTGWNGLGVLFDLAGDDLYDGGDGPSQGAGIGGVGILWDASGNDIYVGGAGSQGFGLYGIGLLVDESGDDRYTSELLAQGASGPRGVGVLMDAAGNDVYRAGGRFRDFREEGRFYKSMAQGFSLGLRFSASGGVGLLHDQGGNDDYEVAYFGQGAAHWGGVGMLIDGNGQDRYRARRYAQGAGTHLAVGVLHDGAGEDLYSIDGVGQGCGHDLSLGVLFDDVGNDMYDGRYLCQGVGSANGIGILRDREGDDTYRASGAETQGHGQRFRDYGSIGLIQDDEGRDRYARGGDRSIWISGSGGGVDR
;
A
#
# COMPACT_ATOMS: atom_id res chain seq x y z
N MET A 1 38.36 12.10 11.64
CA MET A 1 37.06 11.73 11.03
C MET A 1 36.93 10.23 10.78
N HIS A 2 37.70 9.61 9.86
CA HIS A 2 37.54 8.16 9.55
C HIS A 2 37.78 7.17 10.73
N ARG A 3 38.66 7.46 11.69
CA ARG A 3 38.87 6.61 12.89
C ARG A 3 37.88 6.84 14.02
N ILE A 4 37.16 7.96 13.98
CA ILE A 4 36.17 8.36 14.99
C ILE A 4 34.79 7.82 14.59
N LEU A 5 34.45 7.84 13.29
CA LEU A 5 33.22 7.27 12.75
C LEU A 5 33.15 5.74 12.93
N ALA A 6 34.28 5.03 12.77
CA ALA A 6 34.39 3.59 13.03
C ALA A 6 34.30 3.23 14.52
N ALA A 7 34.79 4.09 15.42
CA ALA A 7 34.67 3.91 16.87
C ALA A 7 33.25 4.22 17.38
N VAL A 8 32.51 5.08 16.67
CA VAL A 8 31.10 5.42 16.93
C VAL A 8 30.16 4.32 16.43
N LEU A 9 30.41 3.71 15.27
CA LEU A 9 29.77 2.44 14.88
C LEU A 9 30.07 1.35 15.94
N LEU A 10 31.32 1.20 16.39
CA LEU A 10 31.68 0.22 17.44
C LEU A 10 30.93 0.42 18.77
N ALA A 11 30.68 1.66 19.21
CA ALA A 11 30.02 1.96 20.49
C ALA A 11 28.48 1.84 20.46
N VAL A 12 27.86 2.11 19.31
CA VAL A 12 26.43 1.91 19.07
C VAL A 12 26.10 0.43 18.89
N LEU A 13 27.04 -0.38 18.39
CA LEU A 13 26.81 -1.75 17.94
C LEU A 13 27.32 -2.83 18.93
N THR A 14 28.15 -2.49 19.94
CA THR A 14 28.68 -3.48 20.93
C THR A 14 28.06 -3.45 22.33
N GLY A 15 27.12 -2.54 22.64
CA GLY A 15 26.49 -2.46 23.96
C GLY A 15 27.53 -2.41 25.10
N CYS A 16 28.14 -1.25 25.38
CA CYS A 16 29.13 -1.13 26.45
C CYS A 16 28.61 -1.72 27.77
N ARG A 17 29.20 -2.85 28.19
CA ARG A 17 29.13 -3.39 29.55
C ARG A 17 29.68 -2.35 30.54
N VAL A 18 28.81 -1.48 31.04
CA VAL A 18 28.97 -0.82 32.34
C VAL A 18 27.59 -0.74 33.01
N ALA A 19 27.28 -1.76 33.82
CA ALA A 19 26.19 -1.83 34.81
C ALA A 19 24.74 -1.92 34.25
N PRO A 20 23.72 -2.32 35.06
CA PRO A 20 22.66 -3.28 34.73
C PRO A 20 21.55 -2.73 33.80
N PRO A 21 20.57 -3.56 33.35
CA PRO A 21 19.92 -3.42 32.05
C PRO A 21 19.10 -2.15 31.96
N VAL A 22 19.43 -1.30 30.99
CA VAL A 22 18.59 -0.16 30.64
C VAL A 22 17.45 -0.68 29.77
N ARG A 23 16.22 -0.53 30.27
CA ARG A 23 14.95 -0.98 29.66
C ARG A 23 14.51 -0.12 28.45
N SER A 24 15.43 0.51 27.73
CA SER A 24 15.06 1.37 26.59
C SER A 24 16.20 1.47 25.58
N PRO A 25 15.93 1.33 24.27
CA PRO A 25 16.94 1.53 23.23
C PRO A 25 17.47 2.98 23.24
N PRO A 26 18.71 3.22 22.76
CA PRO A 26 19.29 4.57 22.72
C PRO A 26 18.43 5.51 21.85
N THR A 27 18.28 6.76 22.28
CA THR A 27 17.47 7.76 21.57
C THR A 27 18.25 8.48 20.46
N LEU A 28 17.57 8.87 19.38
CA LEU A 28 18.12 9.56 18.19
C LEU A 28 19.00 10.78 18.52
N GLY A 29 18.65 11.54 19.57
CA GLY A 29 19.44 12.71 20.00
C GLY A 29 20.85 12.35 20.46
N VAL A 30 21.00 11.23 21.18
CA VAL A 30 22.29 10.71 21.63
C VAL A 30 23.11 10.20 20.43
N LEU A 31 22.44 9.65 19.42
CA LEU A 31 23.06 9.16 18.19
C LEU A 31 23.63 10.32 17.35
N LEU A 32 22.83 11.37 17.13
CA LEU A 32 23.25 12.56 16.38
C LEU A 32 24.41 13.28 17.07
N GLU A 33 24.32 13.52 18.38
CA GLU A 33 25.34 14.19 19.16
C GLU A 33 26.68 13.42 19.17
N ALA A 34 26.63 12.08 19.22
CA ALA A 34 27.80 11.21 19.10
C ALA A 34 28.41 11.16 17.69
N LEU A 35 27.62 11.40 16.65
CA LEU A 35 28.05 11.50 15.24
C LEU A 35 28.61 12.88 14.88
N GLY A 36 28.56 13.84 15.81
CA GLY A 36 28.86 15.25 15.53
C GLY A 36 27.87 15.88 14.55
N LEU A 37 26.68 15.28 14.45
CA LEU A 37 25.56 15.76 13.65
C LEU A 37 24.51 16.37 14.58
N GLU A 38 23.81 17.37 14.09
CA GLU A 38 22.62 17.90 14.76
C GLU A 38 21.38 17.33 14.06
N ARG A 39 20.22 17.37 14.73
CA ARG A 39 18.94 16.92 14.12
C ARG A 39 18.70 17.55 12.74
N LYS A 40 19.09 18.83 12.59
CA LYS A 40 19.02 19.60 11.35
C LYS A 40 19.82 19.04 10.17
N ASP A 41 20.80 18.16 10.41
CA ASP A 41 21.68 17.60 9.37
C ASP A 41 21.05 16.38 8.68
N VAL A 42 20.07 15.75 9.35
CA VAL A 42 19.23 14.66 8.80
C VAL A 42 17.80 15.13 8.51
N SER A 43 17.39 16.27 9.06
CA SER A 43 16.12 16.91 8.73
C SER A 43 16.23 17.72 7.44
N LEU A 44 15.27 17.55 6.54
CA LEU A 44 15.13 18.42 5.38
C LEU A 44 14.43 19.72 5.80
N ARG A 45 15.00 20.88 5.46
CA ARG A 45 14.37 22.16 5.78
C ARG A 45 13.01 22.24 5.10
N GLY A 46 11.95 22.37 5.91
CA GLY A 46 10.55 22.35 5.45
C GLY A 46 10.17 23.48 4.48
N ASP A 47 10.99 24.54 4.38
CA ASP A 47 10.80 25.66 3.45
C ASP A 47 11.15 25.32 1.99
N ARG A 48 11.85 24.21 1.73
CA ARG A 48 12.30 23.83 0.38
C ARG A 48 11.23 23.12 -0.45
N LEU A 49 10.05 22.83 0.11
CA LEU A 49 9.10 21.92 -0.51
C LEU A 49 7.67 22.46 -0.40
N LEU A 50 7.24 23.20 -1.42
CA LEU A 50 5.92 23.84 -1.54
C LEU A 50 4.84 22.89 -2.11
N ASP A 51 4.62 21.72 -1.49
CA ASP A 51 3.49 20.84 -1.86
C ASP A 51 2.37 20.91 -0.80
N PRO A 52 1.21 21.50 -1.10
CA PRO A 52 0.10 21.63 -0.15
C PRO A 52 -0.65 20.32 0.12
N ASP A 53 -0.45 19.28 -0.69
CA ASP A 53 -1.15 17.98 -0.55
C ASP A 53 -0.34 16.95 0.24
N ARG A 54 0.81 17.34 0.78
CA ARG A 54 1.73 16.40 1.41
C ARG A 54 1.13 15.80 2.69
N LEU A 55 1.15 14.48 2.75
CA LEU A 55 0.72 13.71 3.92
C LEU A 55 1.54 14.07 5.16
N GLU A 56 0.90 14.05 6.32
CA GLU A 56 1.54 14.37 7.60
C GLU A 56 2.74 13.46 7.88
N LEU A 57 2.64 12.16 7.55
CA LEU A 57 3.76 11.23 7.65
C LEU A 57 4.99 11.71 6.85
N ASN A 58 4.78 12.19 5.62
CA ASN A 58 5.86 12.73 4.80
C ASN A 58 6.46 14.00 5.42
N ARG A 59 5.67 14.83 6.09
CA ARG A 59 6.20 16.00 6.82
C ARG A 59 7.04 15.55 8.02
N ARG A 60 6.53 14.61 8.82
CA ARG A 60 7.25 14.04 9.96
C ARG A 60 8.54 13.36 9.55
N LEU A 61 8.57 12.64 8.43
CA LEU A 61 9.78 12.03 7.88
C LEU A 61 10.86 13.05 7.53
N LEU A 62 10.48 14.19 6.98
CA LEU A 62 11.43 15.27 6.70
C LEU A 62 11.99 15.89 7.98
N GLU A 63 11.24 15.83 9.08
CA GLU A 63 11.65 16.41 10.36
C GLU A 63 12.38 15.40 11.27
N ARG A 64 11.96 14.14 11.30
CA ARG A 64 12.36 13.07 12.23
C ARG A 64 12.33 11.67 11.57
N PRO A 65 13.15 11.44 10.53
CA PRO A 65 13.00 10.28 9.65
C PRO A 65 13.10 8.91 10.35
N LEU A 66 13.99 8.78 11.33
CA LEU A 66 14.23 7.51 12.05
C LEU A 66 13.15 7.21 13.10
N ASP A 67 12.65 8.25 13.78
CA ASP A 67 11.54 8.11 14.73
C ASP A 67 10.30 7.62 13.96
N THR A 68 10.03 8.22 12.80
CA THR A 68 8.89 7.85 11.96
C THR A 68 9.04 6.47 11.30
N ALA A 69 10.23 6.07 10.87
CA ALA A 69 10.46 4.70 10.38
C ALA A 69 10.21 3.64 11.48
N THR A 70 10.60 3.94 12.72
CA THR A 70 10.34 3.08 13.89
C THR A 70 8.86 3.07 14.28
N GLU A 71 8.15 4.20 14.13
CA GLU A 71 6.70 4.26 14.35
C GLU A 71 5.95 3.41 13.33
N ILE A 72 6.27 3.52 12.03
CA ILE A 72 5.61 2.77 10.96
C ILE A 72 5.84 1.26 11.09
N SER A 73 7.08 0.84 11.39
CA SER A 73 7.42 -0.56 11.64
C SER A 73 6.95 -1.07 13.00
N GLY A 74 6.89 -0.18 13.98
CA GLY A 74 6.36 -0.44 15.31
C GLY A 74 4.84 -0.45 15.37
N VAL A 75 4.12 -0.25 14.25
CA VAL A 75 2.69 -0.56 14.15
C VAL A 75 2.52 -2.08 14.13
N THR A 76 2.89 -2.71 15.24
CA THR A 76 2.51 -4.07 15.57
C THR A 76 1.01 -4.06 15.81
N VAL A 77 0.30 -4.48 14.77
CA VAL A 77 -0.92 -5.29 14.75
C VAL A 77 -1.45 -5.61 16.17
N ARG A 78 -2.10 -4.63 16.82
CA ARG A 78 -2.75 -4.82 18.13
C ARG A 78 -3.95 -5.76 17.95
N SER A 79 -4.18 -6.69 18.88
CA SER A 79 -5.34 -7.60 18.88
C SER A 79 -6.68 -6.87 18.62
N GLY A 80 -7.52 -7.39 17.71
CA GLY A 80 -8.72 -6.75 17.14
C GLY A 80 -9.14 -7.31 15.77
N ASP A 81 -9.93 -6.57 15.01
CA ASP A 81 -10.36 -6.93 13.64
C ASP A 81 -9.31 -6.52 12.58
N PRO A 82 -8.84 -7.43 11.70
CA PRO A 82 -7.83 -7.14 10.68
C PRO A 82 -8.16 -5.99 9.71
N VAL A 83 -9.35 -5.98 9.12
CA VAL A 83 -9.76 -4.97 8.13
C VAL A 83 -9.80 -3.58 8.78
N ARG A 84 -10.34 -3.52 10.00
CA ARG A 84 -10.35 -2.29 10.80
C ARG A 84 -8.94 -1.80 11.06
N ARG A 85 -7.98 -2.69 11.35
CA ARG A 85 -6.58 -2.31 11.59
C ARG A 85 -5.94 -1.75 10.32
N SER A 86 -6.13 -2.38 9.17
CA SER A 86 -5.59 -1.92 7.88
C SER A 86 -6.06 -0.49 7.55
N LEU A 87 -7.35 -0.23 7.73
CA LEU A 87 -7.91 1.11 7.57
C LEU A 87 -7.38 2.12 8.58
N MET A 88 -7.27 1.72 9.85
CA MET A 88 -6.75 2.58 10.91
C MET A 88 -5.28 2.93 10.69
N LEU A 89 -4.46 1.97 10.25
CA LEU A 89 -3.08 2.20 9.84
C LEU A 89 -3.02 3.24 8.71
N ALA A 90 -3.84 3.07 7.67
CA ALA A 90 -3.90 4.05 6.58
C ALA A 90 -4.29 5.45 7.08
N MET A 91 -5.24 5.55 8.02
CA MET A 91 -5.67 6.82 8.61
C MET A 91 -4.60 7.47 9.51
N GLU A 92 -3.87 6.68 10.29
CA GLU A 92 -2.77 7.15 11.13
C GLU A 92 -1.67 7.77 10.27
N VAL A 93 -1.35 7.12 9.15
CA VAL A 93 -0.41 7.61 8.14
C VAL A 93 -0.88 8.92 7.48
N LEU A 94 -2.19 9.09 7.27
CA LEU A 94 -2.76 10.36 6.79
C LEU A 94 -2.62 11.51 7.80
N GLY A 95 -2.30 11.21 9.07
CA GLY A 95 -2.17 12.18 10.15
C GLY A 95 -3.46 12.43 10.92
N ASP A 96 -4.47 11.57 10.79
CA ASP A 96 -5.69 11.65 11.58
C ASP A 96 -5.43 11.00 12.95
N SER A 97 -5.05 11.80 13.94
CA SER A 97 -4.96 11.32 15.32
C SER A 97 -6.38 10.97 15.81
N THR A 98 -6.57 9.73 16.23
CA THR A 98 -7.83 9.10 16.67
C THR A 98 -8.54 9.77 17.86
N GLU A 99 -8.13 10.97 18.30
CA GLU A 99 -8.69 11.70 19.44
C GLU A 99 -9.85 12.65 19.09
N VAL A 100 -10.39 12.62 17.87
CA VAL A 100 -11.53 13.49 17.51
C VAL A 100 -12.84 12.89 18.03
N ARG A 101 -13.45 13.58 19.00
CA ARG A 101 -14.78 13.30 19.58
C ARG A 101 -15.80 12.93 18.49
N GLU A 102 -16.47 11.78 18.65
CA GLU A 102 -17.53 11.25 17.78
C GLU A 102 -18.63 12.27 17.40
N SER A 103 -18.81 13.33 18.18
CA SER A 103 -19.91 14.29 18.03
C SER A 103 -19.74 15.37 16.94
N SER A 104 -18.64 15.40 16.18
CA SER A 104 -18.38 16.49 15.19
C SER A 104 -18.04 16.05 13.76
N SER A 105 -17.98 14.75 13.45
CA SER A 105 -17.67 14.30 12.08
C SER A 105 -18.92 14.30 11.20
N PRO A 106 -18.85 14.82 9.96
CA PRO A 106 -19.97 14.75 9.03
C PRO A 106 -20.31 13.28 8.72
N GLY A 107 -21.61 12.96 8.66
CA GLY A 107 -22.05 11.61 8.33
C GLY A 107 -21.76 11.23 6.87
N LEU A 108 -21.72 9.93 6.57
CA LEU A 108 -21.39 9.40 5.24
C LEU A 108 -22.18 10.09 4.10
N SER A 109 -23.48 10.31 4.28
CA SER A 109 -24.33 10.99 3.29
C SER A 109 -23.86 12.42 2.98
N GLN A 110 -23.41 13.17 3.99
CA GLN A 110 -22.91 14.53 3.80
C GLN A 110 -21.58 14.53 3.04
N VAL A 111 -20.67 13.61 3.41
CA VAL A 111 -19.36 13.46 2.75
C VAL A 111 -19.54 13.08 1.27
N LEU A 112 -20.36 12.07 0.99
CA LEU A 112 -20.64 11.64 -0.38
C LEU A 112 -21.37 12.72 -1.18
N SER A 113 -22.31 13.45 -0.57
CA SER A 113 -22.97 14.57 -1.24
C SER A 113 -21.99 15.67 -1.64
N ARG A 114 -21.02 15.97 -0.77
CA ARG A 114 -19.97 16.94 -1.07
C ARG A 114 -19.07 16.45 -2.20
N ALA A 115 -18.68 15.17 -2.18
CA ALA A 115 -17.87 14.59 -3.24
C ALA A 115 -18.56 14.66 -4.61
N ARG A 116 -19.88 14.35 -4.67
CA ARG A 116 -20.68 14.52 -5.89
C ARG A 116 -20.72 15.96 -6.38
N GLU A 117 -20.84 16.93 -5.47
CA GLU A 117 -20.82 18.35 -5.84
C GLU A 117 -19.48 18.74 -6.48
N VAL A 118 -18.36 18.34 -5.86
CA VAL A 118 -16.99 18.57 -6.34
C VAL A 118 -16.78 18.00 -7.74
N PHE A 119 -17.29 16.80 -7.98
CA PHE A 119 -17.09 16.08 -9.25
C PHE A 119 -18.26 16.19 -10.24
N SER A 120 -19.26 17.02 -9.96
CA SER A 120 -20.43 17.25 -10.84
C SER A 120 -20.07 17.69 -12.27
N ARG A 121 -18.88 18.27 -12.46
CA ARG A 121 -18.34 18.72 -13.76
C ARG A 121 -17.32 17.76 -14.37
N THR A 122 -17.24 16.53 -13.88
CA THR A 122 -16.40 15.46 -14.40
C THR A 122 -17.30 14.23 -14.59
N PRO A 123 -18.00 14.15 -15.74
CA PRO A 123 -19.22 13.35 -15.86
C PRO A 123 -18.97 11.84 -15.97
N THR A 124 -17.72 11.39 -16.14
CA THR A 124 -17.39 9.97 -16.23
C THR A 124 -16.29 9.58 -15.24
N MET A 125 -16.29 8.32 -14.82
CA MET A 125 -15.23 7.76 -13.98
C MET A 125 -13.87 7.79 -14.68
N MET A 126 -13.83 7.48 -15.98
CA MET A 126 -12.60 7.55 -16.77
C MET A 126 -12.06 8.97 -16.91
N ASP A 127 -12.92 9.98 -16.92
CA ASP A 127 -12.46 11.37 -16.86
C ASP A 127 -11.72 11.66 -15.54
N LEU A 128 -12.20 11.16 -14.41
CA LEU A 128 -11.47 11.31 -13.14
C LEU A 128 -10.14 10.54 -13.18
N PHE A 129 -10.18 9.28 -13.63
CA PHE A 129 -9.00 8.42 -13.65
C PHE A 129 -7.92 8.83 -14.67
N SER A 130 -8.29 9.56 -15.72
CA SER A 130 -7.34 10.07 -16.72
C SER A 130 -6.24 10.98 -16.16
N VAL A 131 -6.33 11.44 -14.91
CA VAL A 131 -5.20 12.14 -14.27
C VAL A 131 -3.99 11.22 -14.02
N LEU A 132 -4.21 9.91 -13.99
CA LEU A 132 -3.17 8.88 -13.78
C LEU A 132 -3.01 7.94 -14.98
N HIS A 133 -4.04 7.78 -15.80
CA HIS A 133 -4.03 6.81 -16.90
C HIS A 133 -2.91 7.13 -17.91
N PRO A 134 -2.04 6.16 -18.29
CA PRO A 134 -0.93 6.41 -19.20
C PRO A 134 -1.31 6.93 -20.59
N ASP A 135 -2.47 6.49 -21.11
CA ASP A 135 -2.95 6.91 -22.44
C ASP A 135 -3.75 8.23 -22.40
N SER A 136 -3.72 8.94 -21.27
CA SER A 136 -4.38 10.22 -21.12
C SER A 136 -3.72 11.31 -21.97
N ASN A 137 -4.55 12.07 -22.69
CA ASN A 137 -4.13 13.20 -23.53
C ASN A 137 -4.42 14.57 -22.87
N LEU A 138 -4.54 14.61 -21.54
CA LEU A 138 -4.81 15.87 -20.84
C LEU A 138 -3.66 16.86 -21.01
N THR A 139 -4.01 18.10 -21.34
CA THR A 139 -3.06 19.21 -21.27
C THR A 139 -2.76 19.55 -19.81
N GLN A 140 -1.59 20.14 -19.52
CA GLN A 140 -1.23 20.53 -18.16
C GLN A 140 -2.28 21.42 -17.45
N PRO A 141 -2.93 22.40 -18.12
CA PRO A 141 -4.02 23.17 -17.51
C PRO A 141 -5.27 22.34 -17.17
N GLU A 142 -5.57 21.30 -17.97
CA GLU A 142 -6.69 20.39 -17.67
C GLU A 142 -6.35 19.48 -16.49
N LEU A 143 -5.14 18.94 -16.46
CA LEU A 143 -4.63 18.16 -15.34
C LEU A 143 -4.70 18.96 -14.04
N ASN A 144 -4.15 20.18 -14.03
CA ASN A 144 -4.16 21.05 -12.86
C ASN A 144 -5.58 21.34 -12.36
N ARG A 145 -6.52 21.65 -13.27
CA ARG A 145 -7.93 21.90 -12.89
C ARG A 145 -8.61 20.66 -12.28
N ARG A 146 -8.28 19.45 -12.76
CA ARG A 146 -8.84 18.20 -12.19
C ARG A 146 -8.27 17.94 -10.81
N ILE A 147 -6.96 18.14 -10.63
CA ILE A 147 -6.29 18.04 -9.33
C ILE A 147 -6.84 19.06 -8.34
N GLU A 148 -7.00 20.32 -8.75
CA GLU A 148 -7.58 21.38 -7.91
C GLU A 148 -8.99 21.04 -7.41
N ARG A 149 -9.80 20.34 -8.21
CA ARG A 149 -11.11 19.84 -7.75
C ARG A 149 -10.93 18.73 -6.72
N GLY A 150 -10.08 17.74 -7.00
CA GLY A 150 -9.79 16.65 -6.07
C GLY A 150 -9.32 17.12 -4.69
N ARG A 151 -8.63 18.27 -4.63
CA ARG A 151 -8.23 18.92 -3.36
C ARG A 151 -9.39 19.32 -2.46
N ALA A 152 -10.59 19.51 -3.00
CA ALA A 152 -11.77 19.85 -2.23
C ALA A 152 -12.40 18.65 -1.50
N ILE A 153 -11.87 17.43 -1.71
CA ILE A 153 -12.29 16.24 -0.99
C ILE A 153 -11.65 16.20 0.41
N ASP A 154 -12.51 16.04 1.41
CA ASP A 154 -12.12 15.76 2.78
C ASP A 154 -11.93 14.25 2.95
N LEU A 155 -10.71 13.79 2.65
CA LEU A 155 -10.35 12.37 2.71
C LEU A 155 -10.42 11.83 4.15
N ASN A 156 -10.14 12.66 5.16
CA ASN A 156 -10.20 12.24 6.56
C ASN A 156 -11.65 11.97 6.97
N ALA A 157 -12.57 12.87 6.61
CA ALA A 157 -14.00 12.63 6.83
C ALA A 157 -14.51 11.40 6.06
N MET A 158 -14.03 11.18 4.83
CA MET A 158 -14.36 9.99 4.05
C MET A 158 -13.83 8.71 4.70
N SER A 159 -12.61 8.74 5.23
CA SER A 159 -11.97 7.58 5.89
C SER A 159 -12.71 7.17 7.15
N ARG A 160 -13.08 8.15 8.00
CA ARG A 160 -13.93 7.89 9.16
C ARG A 160 -15.30 7.32 8.78
N ALA A 161 -15.90 7.85 7.72
CA ALA A 161 -17.20 7.37 7.25
C ALA A 161 -17.12 5.94 6.68
N ALA A 162 -16.04 5.60 5.96
CA ALA A 162 -15.80 4.24 5.47
C ALA A 162 -15.53 3.27 6.63
N LEU A 163 -14.76 3.67 7.64
CA LEU A 163 -14.52 2.86 8.83
C LEU A 163 -15.83 2.52 9.57
N HIS A 164 -16.67 3.52 9.81
CA HIS A 164 -17.99 3.30 10.42
C HIS A 164 -18.88 2.40 9.57
N LEU A 165 -18.75 2.48 8.25
CA LEU A 165 -19.52 1.64 7.33
C LEU A 165 -19.08 0.18 7.41
N VAL A 166 -17.76 -0.10 7.38
CA VAL A 166 -17.21 -1.45 7.57
C VAL A 166 -17.68 -2.03 8.90
N ASP A 167 -17.59 -1.26 9.99
CA ASP A 167 -18.06 -1.70 11.31
C ASP A 167 -19.59 -1.96 11.34
N ALA A 168 -20.38 -1.19 10.58
CA ALA A 168 -21.84 -1.35 10.51
C ALA A 168 -22.29 -2.52 9.62
N LEU A 169 -21.52 -2.87 8.59
CA LEU A 169 -21.85 -3.94 7.65
C LEU A 169 -21.45 -5.32 8.20
N ARG A 170 -20.41 -5.39 9.04
CA ARG A 170 -19.89 -6.65 9.61
C ARG A 170 -20.95 -7.57 10.25
N PRO A 171 -21.91 -7.10 11.06
CA PRO A 171 -22.92 -7.99 11.65
C PRO A 171 -23.90 -8.60 10.63
N LEU A 172 -24.04 -7.98 9.45
CA LEU A 172 -24.91 -8.47 8.38
C LEU A 172 -24.28 -9.67 7.66
N VAL A 173 -22.96 -9.77 7.66
CA VAL A 173 -22.15 -10.86 7.07
C VAL A 173 -22.23 -12.15 7.90
N THR A 174 -22.60 -12.07 9.19
CA THR A 174 -22.52 -13.22 10.11
C THR A 174 -23.85 -13.90 10.45
N LYS A 175 -24.98 -13.44 9.89
CA LYS A 175 -26.29 -14.10 10.09
C LYS A 175 -27.26 -13.90 8.92
N PRO A 176 -27.53 -14.93 8.12
CA PRO A 176 -28.72 -14.98 7.29
C PRO A 176 -29.82 -15.73 8.07
N GLU A 177 -30.62 -15.01 8.86
CA GLU A 177 -31.91 -15.55 9.29
C GLU A 177 -33.03 -14.56 8.94
N ASP A 178 -33.88 -15.05 8.05
CA ASP A 178 -35.14 -14.52 7.54
C ASP A 178 -35.13 -13.53 6.35
N ARG A 179 -35.79 -14.04 5.31
CA ARG A 179 -36.14 -13.44 4.01
C ARG A 179 -37.14 -12.30 4.18
N TRP A 180 -36.88 -11.15 3.58
CA TRP A 180 -37.85 -10.04 3.49
C TRP A 180 -38.23 -9.76 2.04
N ILE A 181 -39.53 -9.81 1.75
CA ILE A 181 -40.10 -9.30 0.49
C ILE A 181 -40.47 -7.85 0.74
N THR A 182 -39.94 -6.91 -0.03
CA THR A 182 -40.31 -5.50 0.10
C THR A 182 -41.16 -5.02 -1.07
N ALA A 183 -42.03 -4.05 -0.78
CA ALA A 183 -42.93 -3.40 -1.75
C ALA A 183 -42.26 -2.19 -2.46
N PHE A 184 -40.93 -2.08 -2.45
CA PHE A 184 -40.19 -0.85 -2.81
C PHE A 184 -39.64 -0.85 -4.24
N GLY A 185 -40.50 -1.01 -5.25
CA GLY A 185 -40.19 -0.69 -6.65
C GLY A 185 -38.94 -1.37 -7.25
N GLU A 186 -38.40 -0.83 -8.33
CA GLU A 186 -37.26 -1.39 -9.10
C GLU A 186 -35.87 -1.14 -8.46
N ASN A 187 -35.80 -0.53 -7.26
CA ASN A 187 -34.54 -0.13 -6.62
C ASN A 187 -33.96 -1.17 -5.63
N ILE A 188 -34.75 -2.19 -5.27
CA ILE A 188 -34.32 -3.31 -4.44
C ILE A 188 -34.63 -4.60 -5.20
N ILE A 189 -33.62 -5.45 -5.40
CA ILE A 189 -33.74 -6.72 -6.09
C ILE A 189 -33.46 -7.84 -5.08
N VAL A 190 -34.24 -8.92 -5.16
CA VAL A 190 -33.99 -10.15 -4.40
C VAL A 190 -33.84 -11.28 -5.41
N GLY A 191 -32.69 -11.96 -5.40
CA GLY A 191 -32.38 -13.10 -6.25
C GLY A 191 -33.17 -14.35 -5.88
N THR A 192 -32.88 -15.45 -6.58
CA THR A 192 -33.42 -16.78 -6.34
C THR A 192 -32.30 -17.73 -5.99
N THR A 193 -32.61 -18.90 -5.43
CA THR A 193 -31.58 -19.91 -5.09
C THR A 193 -31.07 -20.68 -6.33
N GLY A 194 -31.09 -20.07 -7.49
CA GLY A 194 -30.83 -20.72 -8.76
C GLY A 194 -30.41 -19.70 -9.79
N ARG A 195 -29.81 -20.17 -10.88
CA ARG A 195 -29.08 -19.31 -11.81
C ARG A 195 -29.85 -18.07 -12.29
N ASP A 196 -29.45 -16.92 -11.80
CA ASP A 196 -29.94 -15.59 -12.13
C ASP A 196 -28.94 -14.80 -12.99
N THR A 197 -29.36 -13.63 -13.46
CA THR A 197 -28.49 -12.72 -14.20
C THR A 197 -28.87 -11.27 -13.90
N PHE A 198 -27.96 -10.57 -13.23
CA PHE A 198 -28.13 -9.18 -12.80
C PHE A 198 -27.40 -8.23 -13.76
N ARG A 199 -28.16 -7.45 -14.52
CA ARG A 199 -27.63 -6.50 -15.53
C ARG A 199 -27.87 -5.04 -15.19
N HIS A 200 -28.49 -4.77 -14.05
CA HIS A 200 -28.93 -3.45 -13.67
C HIS A 200 -28.43 -3.13 -12.27
N ARG A 201 -27.78 -1.96 -12.15
CA ARG A 201 -27.44 -1.39 -10.85
C ARG A 201 -28.74 -1.11 -10.09
N ALA A 202 -28.82 -1.61 -8.87
CA ALA A 202 -29.89 -1.31 -7.92
C ALA A 202 -29.28 -0.69 -6.66
N SER A 203 -30.10 -0.02 -5.84
CA SER A 203 -29.64 0.45 -4.54
C SER A 203 -29.27 -0.70 -3.62
N LEU A 204 -30.00 -1.82 -3.74
CA LEU A 204 -29.72 -3.06 -3.03
C LEU A 204 -30.06 -4.27 -3.90
N ILE A 205 -29.12 -5.22 -3.99
CA ILE A 205 -29.37 -6.60 -4.45
C ILE A 205 -29.09 -7.52 -3.27
N LEU A 206 -30.04 -8.41 -2.98
CA LEU A 206 -29.89 -9.48 -2.00
C LEU A 206 -30.06 -10.81 -2.72
N ASP A 207 -28.98 -11.54 -2.94
CA ASP A 207 -29.04 -12.85 -3.56
C ASP A 207 -28.93 -13.95 -2.49
N PRO A 208 -29.93 -14.83 -2.35
CA PRO A 208 -29.80 -16.00 -1.47
C PRO A 208 -28.80 -17.06 -1.98
N GLY A 209 -28.27 -16.90 -3.20
CA GLY A 209 -27.18 -17.69 -3.75
C GLY A 209 -27.56 -18.42 -5.03
N GLY A 210 -26.60 -18.97 -5.75
CA GLY A 210 -26.88 -19.50 -7.07
C GLY A 210 -25.62 -19.93 -7.78
N ALA A 211 -25.56 -19.65 -9.07
CA ALA A 211 -24.34 -19.74 -9.86
C ALA A 211 -24.59 -18.76 -10.99
N ASP A 212 -24.58 -17.50 -10.61
CA ASP A 212 -25.24 -16.38 -11.22
C ASP A 212 -24.25 -15.58 -12.07
N VAL A 213 -24.77 -14.53 -12.68
CA VAL A 213 -23.98 -13.64 -13.52
C VAL A 213 -24.32 -12.22 -13.15
N TYR A 214 -23.32 -11.48 -12.70
CA TYR A 214 -23.42 -10.10 -12.30
C TYR A 214 -22.67 -9.20 -13.29
N ILE A 215 -23.30 -8.10 -13.69
CA ILE A 215 -22.72 -7.14 -14.64
C ILE A 215 -22.89 -5.72 -14.10
N ASP A 216 -21.77 -5.01 -13.93
CA ASP A 216 -21.71 -3.63 -13.43
C ASP A 216 -22.44 -3.46 -12.08
N ILE A 217 -22.20 -4.36 -11.11
CA ILE A 217 -22.93 -4.38 -9.83
C ILE A 217 -22.17 -3.71 -8.69
N GLY A 218 -22.87 -3.44 -7.58
CA GLY A 218 -22.25 -2.81 -6.41
C GLY A 218 -21.52 -1.51 -6.76
N SER A 219 -21.96 -0.82 -7.81
CA SER A 219 -21.24 0.30 -8.41
C SER A 219 -22.08 1.56 -8.31
N SER A 220 -21.56 2.59 -7.65
CA SER A 220 -22.25 3.87 -7.58
C SER A 220 -22.07 4.67 -8.87
N GLY A 221 -22.85 5.74 -9.01
CA GLY A 221 -22.66 6.74 -10.04
C GLY A 221 -23.48 8.00 -9.76
N PRO A 222 -23.43 9.00 -10.66
CA PRO A 222 -24.17 10.25 -10.51
C PRO A 222 -25.68 10.07 -10.38
N ASP A 223 -26.22 9.03 -11.00
CA ASP A 223 -27.64 8.65 -11.02
C ASP A 223 -28.04 7.68 -9.92
N LEU A 224 -27.08 6.90 -9.42
CA LEU A 224 -27.27 5.93 -8.34
C LEU A 224 -26.14 6.09 -7.31
N PRO A 225 -26.31 6.97 -6.31
CA PRO A 225 -25.23 7.34 -5.40
C PRO A 225 -24.81 6.24 -4.42
N VAL A 226 -25.65 5.23 -4.25
CA VAL A 226 -25.42 4.08 -3.38
C VAL A 226 -25.91 2.83 -4.11
N SER A 227 -25.05 1.82 -4.23
CA SER A 227 -25.37 0.50 -4.75
C SER A 227 -24.67 -0.55 -3.90
N VAL A 228 -25.46 -1.47 -3.35
CA VAL A 228 -24.98 -2.53 -2.46
C VAL A 228 -25.48 -3.86 -3.02
N VAL A 229 -24.59 -4.84 -3.09
CA VAL A 229 -24.92 -6.24 -3.37
C VAL A 229 -24.48 -7.07 -2.18
N ILE A 230 -25.34 -8.00 -1.78
CA ILE A 230 -25.03 -9.05 -0.83
C ILE A 230 -25.42 -10.36 -1.52
N ASP A 231 -24.43 -11.12 -1.94
CA ASP A 231 -24.59 -12.51 -2.35
C ASP A 231 -24.30 -13.41 -1.15
N LEU A 232 -25.16 -14.39 -0.91
CA LEU A 232 -24.98 -15.35 0.16
C LEU A 232 -24.25 -16.62 -0.30
N GLY A 233 -24.07 -16.78 -1.61
CA GLY A 233 -23.01 -17.60 -2.19
C GLY A 233 -23.40 -18.51 -3.35
N GLY A 234 -22.43 -19.22 -3.88
CA GLY A 234 -22.55 -19.98 -5.13
C GLY A 234 -21.31 -19.73 -5.99
N ASP A 235 -21.13 -20.48 -7.06
CA ASP A 235 -19.98 -20.26 -7.95
C ASP A 235 -20.39 -19.24 -9.04
N ASP A 236 -20.09 -17.98 -8.78
CA ASP A 236 -20.60 -16.81 -9.46
C ASP A 236 -19.60 -16.18 -10.45
N SER A 237 -20.16 -15.37 -11.35
CA SER A 237 -19.35 -14.61 -12.31
C SER A 237 -19.74 -13.15 -12.30
N TYR A 238 -18.81 -12.33 -11.83
CA TYR A 238 -18.91 -10.88 -11.78
C TYR A 238 -18.12 -10.27 -12.93
N SER A 239 -18.73 -9.32 -13.64
CA SER A 239 -18.08 -8.61 -14.75
C SER A 239 -18.33 -7.10 -14.77
N GLY A 240 -17.34 -6.34 -15.26
CA GLY A 240 -17.42 -4.90 -15.41
C GLY A 240 -17.07 -4.16 -14.12
N LYS A 241 -17.87 -3.15 -13.74
CA LYS A 241 -17.66 -2.41 -12.49
C LYS A 241 -18.22 -3.18 -11.31
N ILE A 242 -17.36 -3.54 -10.37
CA ILE A 242 -17.72 -4.40 -9.25
C ILE A 242 -17.24 -3.70 -7.98
N GLY A 243 -18.17 -3.45 -7.04
CA GLY A 243 -17.87 -2.76 -5.79
C GLY A 243 -17.36 -1.32 -5.98
N THR A 244 -17.59 -0.66 -7.11
CA THR A 244 -16.91 0.60 -7.45
C THR A 244 -17.57 1.86 -6.85
N GLY A 245 -16.82 2.63 -6.07
CA GLY A 245 -17.20 3.91 -5.49
C GLY A 245 -16.99 5.11 -6.40
N TRP A 246 -17.74 5.21 -7.49
CA TRP A 246 -17.70 6.37 -8.38
C TRP A 246 -18.52 7.54 -7.81
N ASN A 247 -17.84 8.45 -7.09
CA ASN A 247 -18.42 9.62 -6.42
C ASN A 247 -19.59 9.29 -5.46
N GLY A 248 -19.64 8.06 -4.97
CA GLY A 248 -20.73 7.52 -4.17
C GLY A 248 -20.26 6.31 -3.37
N LEU A 249 -21.18 5.43 -3.00
CA LEU A 249 -20.89 4.19 -2.31
C LEU A 249 -21.22 2.99 -3.20
N GLY A 250 -20.19 2.23 -3.59
CA GLY A 250 -20.34 0.94 -4.25
C GLY A 250 -19.86 -0.17 -3.32
N VAL A 251 -20.68 -1.21 -3.14
CA VAL A 251 -20.36 -2.34 -2.26
C VAL A 251 -20.80 -3.66 -2.91
N LEU A 252 -19.91 -4.64 -2.92
CA LEU A 252 -20.23 -6.05 -3.06
C LEU A 252 -19.78 -6.78 -1.78
N PHE A 253 -20.69 -7.54 -1.19
CA PHE A 253 -20.37 -8.64 -0.30
C PHE A 253 -20.70 -9.94 -1.02
N ASP A 254 -19.72 -10.81 -1.13
CA ASP A 254 -19.88 -12.20 -1.49
C ASP A 254 -19.46 -13.05 -0.29
N LEU A 255 -20.23 -14.07 0.03
CA LEU A 255 -20.07 -14.82 1.28
C LEU A 255 -19.57 -16.25 1.11
N ALA A 256 -19.64 -16.81 -0.09
CA ALA A 256 -19.15 -18.15 -0.38
C ALA A 256 -19.19 -18.46 -1.87
N GLY A 257 -18.18 -19.14 -2.39
CA GLY A 257 -18.18 -19.59 -3.77
C GLY A 257 -16.77 -19.82 -4.26
N ASP A 258 -16.57 -20.51 -5.37
CA ASP A 258 -15.32 -20.33 -6.12
C ASP A 258 -15.61 -19.38 -7.30
N ASP A 259 -15.22 -18.11 -7.16
CA ASP A 259 -15.76 -16.99 -7.93
C ASP A 259 -14.81 -16.41 -8.97
N LEU A 260 -15.42 -15.83 -10.01
CA LEU A 260 -14.71 -15.04 -11.03
C LEU A 260 -15.10 -13.58 -10.96
N TYR A 261 -14.10 -12.74 -10.67
CA TYR A 261 -14.19 -11.30 -10.55
C TYR A 261 -13.48 -10.58 -11.71
N ASP A 262 -14.15 -10.40 -12.86
CA ASP A 262 -13.59 -9.74 -14.04
C ASP A 262 -13.93 -8.23 -14.12
N GLY A 263 -13.01 -7.40 -13.66
CA GLY A 263 -13.13 -5.94 -13.66
C GLY A 263 -13.08 -5.26 -15.04
N GLY A 264 -12.68 -5.99 -16.09
CA GLY A 264 -12.39 -5.44 -17.41
C GLY A 264 -11.29 -4.37 -17.40
N ASP A 265 -11.28 -3.49 -18.42
CA ASP A 265 -10.19 -2.53 -18.67
C ASP A 265 -10.10 -1.35 -17.67
N GLY A 266 -11.18 -1.08 -16.92
CA GLY A 266 -11.33 0.13 -16.14
C GLY A 266 -11.30 -0.09 -14.63
N PRO A 267 -11.51 0.97 -13.86
CA PRO A 267 -11.58 0.86 -12.41
C PRO A 267 -12.70 -0.04 -11.90
N SER A 268 -12.34 -1.03 -11.08
CA SER A 268 -13.23 -2.08 -10.57
C SER A 268 -12.67 -2.79 -9.33
N GLN A 269 -13.34 -3.85 -8.87
CA GLN A 269 -13.07 -4.65 -7.67
C GLN A 269 -12.82 -3.83 -6.41
N GLY A 270 -13.81 -3.02 -6.04
CA GLY A 270 -13.71 -2.21 -4.83
C GLY A 270 -12.94 -0.91 -5.01
N ALA A 271 -12.78 -0.39 -6.23
CA ALA A 271 -12.07 0.88 -6.46
C ALA A 271 -12.86 2.12 -5.98
N GLY A 272 -12.20 3.09 -5.34
CA GLY A 272 -12.77 4.38 -4.92
C GLY A 272 -12.14 5.56 -5.63
N ILE A 273 -12.86 6.23 -6.54
CA ILE A 273 -12.31 7.29 -7.42
C ILE A 273 -12.72 8.73 -7.03
N GLY A 274 -13.41 8.84 -5.91
CA GLY A 274 -14.09 10.05 -5.48
C GLY A 274 -15.21 9.74 -4.51
N GLY A 275 -15.45 8.45 -4.27
CA GLY A 275 -16.29 7.92 -3.21
C GLY A 275 -15.62 6.72 -2.55
N VAL A 276 -16.45 5.80 -2.07
CA VAL A 276 -16.04 4.60 -1.35
C VAL A 276 -16.44 3.37 -2.17
N GLY A 277 -15.47 2.57 -2.57
CA GLY A 277 -15.67 1.28 -3.22
C GLY A 277 -15.23 0.16 -2.28
N ILE A 278 -16.03 -0.91 -2.23
CA ILE A 278 -15.78 -2.07 -1.38
C ILE A 278 -16.15 -3.33 -2.17
N LEU A 279 -15.21 -4.25 -2.29
CA LEU A 279 -15.47 -5.67 -2.50
C LEU A 279 -15.04 -6.39 -1.23
N TRP A 280 -15.88 -7.31 -0.77
CA TRP A 280 -15.61 -8.18 0.36
C TRP A 280 -16.04 -9.58 -0.02
N ASP A 281 -15.08 -10.45 -0.24
CA ASP A 281 -15.27 -11.90 -0.36
C ASP A 281 -14.99 -12.53 1.00
N ALA A 282 -15.82 -13.50 1.42
CA ALA A 282 -15.68 -14.16 2.71
C ALA A 282 -15.11 -15.58 2.63
N SER A 283 -15.16 -16.24 1.48
CA SER A 283 -14.54 -17.54 1.28
C SER A 283 -14.62 -17.99 -0.16
N GLY A 284 -13.53 -18.55 -0.67
CA GLY A 284 -13.53 -19.17 -1.98
C GLY A 284 -12.18 -19.68 -2.43
N ASN A 285 -12.03 -19.93 -3.71
CA ASN A 285 -10.73 -19.96 -4.38
C ASN A 285 -10.90 -19.21 -5.68
N ASP A 286 -10.61 -17.93 -5.63
CA ASP A 286 -11.17 -16.95 -6.51
C ASP A 286 -10.15 -16.43 -7.51
N ILE A 287 -10.72 -15.87 -8.57
CA ILE A 287 -9.93 -15.29 -9.66
C ILE A 287 -10.35 -13.82 -9.80
N TYR A 288 -9.45 -12.94 -9.39
CA TYR A 288 -9.58 -11.50 -9.54
C TYR A 288 -8.80 -11.02 -10.77
N VAL A 289 -9.52 -10.53 -11.78
CA VAL A 289 -8.93 -9.93 -12.98
C VAL A 289 -9.27 -8.44 -13.02
N GLY A 290 -8.27 -7.59 -13.16
CA GLY A 290 -8.45 -6.14 -13.10
C GLY A 290 -7.67 -5.36 -14.16
N GLY A 291 -8.30 -4.37 -14.77
CA GLY A 291 -7.63 -3.37 -15.59
C GLY A 291 -6.91 -2.32 -14.76
N ALA A 292 -6.75 -1.14 -15.34
CA ALA A 292 -6.10 -0.03 -14.65
C ALA A 292 -7.02 0.58 -13.58
N GLY A 293 -6.51 0.74 -12.34
CA GLY A 293 -7.25 1.36 -11.25
C GLY A 293 -8.21 0.40 -10.53
N SER A 294 -7.82 -0.86 -10.33
CA SER A 294 -8.69 -1.94 -9.83
C SER A 294 -8.22 -2.53 -8.50
N GLN A 295 -8.95 -3.50 -7.93
CA GLN A 295 -8.54 -4.32 -6.78
C GLN A 295 -8.14 -3.46 -5.57
N GLY A 296 -9.12 -2.77 -4.98
CA GLY A 296 -8.89 -1.89 -3.84
C GLY A 296 -8.16 -0.58 -4.17
N PHE A 297 -8.22 -0.10 -5.42
CA PHE A 297 -7.55 1.14 -5.82
C PHE A 297 -8.24 2.41 -5.27
N GLY A 298 -7.46 3.37 -4.75
CA GLY A 298 -7.97 4.66 -4.27
C GLY A 298 -7.45 5.89 -5.04
N LEU A 299 -8.34 6.79 -5.45
CA LEU A 299 -8.02 8.11 -6.03
C LEU A 299 -9.07 9.12 -5.57
N TYR A 300 -8.70 10.19 -4.87
CA TYR A 300 -9.66 11.12 -4.26
C TYR A 300 -10.76 10.44 -3.41
N GLY A 301 -10.53 9.21 -2.97
CA GLY A 301 -11.53 8.29 -2.46
C GLY A 301 -10.89 7.06 -1.85
N ILE A 302 -11.73 6.12 -1.44
CA ILE A 302 -11.32 4.94 -0.68
C ILE A 302 -11.74 3.70 -1.46
N GLY A 303 -10.75 2.90 -1.86
CA GLY A 303 -11.00 1.59 -2.44
C GLY A 303 -10.55 0.48 -1.50
N LEU A 304 -11.42 -0.51 -1.30
CA LEU A 304 -11.18 -1.67 -0.45
C LEU A 304 -11.51 -2.95 -1.21
N LEU A 305 -10.56 -3.88 -1.25
CA LEU A 305 -10.79 -5.28 -1.55
C LEU A 305 -10.42 -6.07 -0.29
N VAL A 306 -11.34 -6.88 0.20
CA VAL A 306 -11.13 -7.79 1.32
C VAL A 306 -11.45 -9.19 0.83
N ASP A 307 -10.52 -10.11 1.04
CA ASP A 307 -10.71 -11.54 0.93
C ASP A 307 -10.42 -12.15 2.32
N GLU A 308 -11.27 -13.06 2.79
CA GLU A 308 -11.13 -13.68 4.11
C GLU A 308 -10.52 -15.09 4.07
N SER A 309 -10.54 -15.78 2.93
CA SER A 309 -9.91 -17.09 2.79
C SER A 309 -9.98 -17.62 1.36
N GLY A 310 -8.91 -18.25 0.91
CA GLY A 310 -8.89 -19.02 -0.33
C GLY A 310 -7.48 -19.27 -0.83
N ASP A 311 -7.29 -20.07 -1.88
CA ASP A 311 -6.05 -20.03 -2.66
C ASP A 311 -6.31 -19.19 -3.93
N ASP A 312 -6.07 -17.89 -3.83
CA ASP A 312 -6.59 -16.86 -4.72
C ASP A 312 -5.59 -16.38 -5.77
N ARG A 313 -6.14 -15.78 -6.84
CA ARG A 313 -5.35 -15.26 -7.96
C ARG A 313 -5.74 -13.84 -8.29
N TYR A 314 -4.82 -12.92 -8.01
CA TYR A 314 -4.95 -11.51 -8.32
C TYR A 314 -4.11 -11.13 -9.54
N THR A 315 -4.76 -10.85 -10.67
CA THR A 315 -4.10 -10.34 -11.87
C THR A 315 -4.58 -8.94 -12.21
N SER A 316 -3.66 -8.01 -12.42
CA SER A 316 -4.01 -6.65 -12.83
C SER A 316 -3.06 -6.01 -13.85
N GLU A 317 -3.50 -4.94 -14.52
CA GLU A 317 -2.69 -4.25 -15.52
C GLU A 317 -1.81 -3.13 -14.96
N LEU A 318 -2.39 -2.29 -14.10
CA LEU A 318 -1.77 -1.06 -13.59
C LEU A 318 -2.54 -0.49 -12.39
N LEU A 319 -1.86 0.12 -11.41
CA LEU A 319 -2.53 0.91 -10.34
C LEU A 319 -3.62 0.08 -9.65
N ALA A 320 -3.22 -1.07 -9.10
CA ALA A 320 -4.15 -2.03 -8.51
C ALA A 320 -3.55 -2.74 -7.28
N GLN A 321 -4.30 -3.65 -6.68
CA GLN A 321 -3.88 -4.45 -5.52
C GLN A 321 -3.49 -3.53 -4.35
N GLY A 322 -4.46 -2.75 -3.89
CA GLY A 322 -4.27 -1.79 -2.80
C GLY A 322 -3.47 -0.55 -3.20
N ALA A 323 -3.35 -0.25 -4.49
CA ALA A 323 -2.63 0.94 -4.93
C ALA A 323 -3.42 2.24 -4.71
N SER A 324 -2.73 3.38 -4.71
CA SER A 324 -3.37 4.69 -4.59
C SER A 324 -2.78 5.77 -5.49
N GLY A 325 -3.63 6.73 -5.83
CA GLY A 325 -3.27 8.01 -6.42
C GLY A 325 -3.44 9.18 -5.44
N PRO A 326 -3.37 10.43 -5.94
CA PRO A 326 -3.51 11.62 -5.12
C PRO A 326 -4.79 11.61 -4.27
N ARG A 327 -4.63 11.88 -2.96
CA ARG A 327 -5.72 11.85 -1.97
C ARG A 327 -6.57 10.58 -2.03
N GLY A 328 -5.97 9.46 -2.38
CA GLY A 328 -6.60 8.14 -2.34
C GLY A 328 -6.15 7.35 -1.12
N VAL A 329 -7.03 6.47 -0.64
CA VAL A 329 -6.67 5.33 0.20
C VAL A 329 -7.03 4.08 -0.59
N GLY A 330 -6.03 3.26 -0.92
CA GLY A 330 -6.26 1.96 -1.51
C GLY A 330 -5.81 0.87 -0.55
N VAL A 331 -6.67 -0.13 -0.34
CA VAL A 331 -6.38 -1.29 0.50
C VAL A 331 -6.81 -2.56 -0.23
N LEU A 332 -5.89 -3.51 -0.34
CA LEU A 332 -6.21 -4.91 -0.53
C LEU A 332 -5.84 -5.62 0.77
N MET A 333 -6.77 -6.38 1.33
CA MET A 333 -6.50 -7.26 2.44
C MET A 333 -6.87 -8.68 2.06
N ASP A 334 -5.93 -9.59 2.27
CA ASP A 334 -6.14 -11.03 2.18
C ASP A 334 -5.85 -11.62 3.56
N ALA A 335 -6.68 -12.54 4.03
CA ALA A 335 -6.59 -13.04 5.40
C ALA A 335 -6.00 -14.44 5.53
N ALA A 336 -6.02 -15.26 4.46
CA ALA A 336 -5.49 -16.60 4.50
C ALA A 336 -5.48 -17.23 3.11
N GLY A 337 -4.36 -17.84 2.74
CA GLY A 337 -4.32 -18.55 1.47
C GLY A 337 -2.98 -19.07 1.06
N ASN A 338 -2.82 -19.40 -0.21
CA ASN A 338 -1.51 -19.43 -0.88
C ASN A 338 -1.71 -18.74 -2.22
N ASP A 339 -1.42 -17.45 -2.21
CA ASP A 339 -1.98 -16.51 -3.15
C ASP A 339 -0.97 -16.09 -4.20
N VAL A 340 -1.50 -15.67 -5.34
CA VAL A 340 -0.68 -15.22 -6.46
C VAL A 340 -1.07 -13.81 -6.85
N TYR A 341 -0.14 -12.89 -6.65
CA TYR A 341 -0.29 -11.48 -6.98
C TYR A 341 0.56 -11.10 -8.18
N ARG A 342 -0.09 -10.82 -9.31
CA ARG A 342 0.57 -10.40 -10.56
C ARG A 342 0.05 -9.08 -11.06
N ALA A 343 0.95 -8.16 -11.40
CA ALA A 343 0.56 -6.91 -12.05
C ALA A 343 1.49 -6.48 -13.19
N GLY A 344 0.90 -6.01 -14.29
CA GLY A 344 1.61 -5.45 -15.45
C GLY A 344 1.08 -5.97 -16.79
N GLY A 345 1.97 -6.21 -17.76
CA GLY A 345 1.63 -6.87 -19.03
C GLY A 345 1.02 -6.00 -20.13
N ARG A 346 0.40 -4.85 -19.80
CA ARG A 346 -0.17 -3.91 -20.81
C ARG A 346 0.71 -2.71 -21.11
N PHE A 347 1.07 -1.93 -20.08
CA PHE A 347 1.74 -0.65 -20.28
C PHE A 347 3.27 -0.77 -20.17
N ARG A 348 3.99 -0.62 -21.28
CA ARG A 348 5.46 -0.75 -21.31
C ARG A 348 6.16 0.35 -20.50
N ASP A 349 7.27 0.01 -19.83
CA ASP A 349 8.15 1.00 -19.21
C ASP A 349 9.20 1.49 -20.22
N PHE A 350 9.37 2.80 -20.31
CA PHE A 350 10.27 3.43 -21.27
C PHE A 350 11.76 3.23 -20.96
N ARG A 351 12.11 2.87 -19.71
CA ARG A 351 13.52 2.71 -19.28
C ARG A 351 14.15 1.45 -19.87
N GLU A 352 13.34 0.43 -20.11
CA GLU A 352 13.75 -0.85 -20.69
C GLU A 352 12.71 -1.30 -21.72
N GLU A 353 12.51 -0.44 -22.73
CA GLU A 353 11.47 -0.60 -23.74
C GLU A 353 11.51 -1.99 -24.41
N GLY A 354 10.35 -2.64 -24.50
CA GLY A 354 10.19 -3.95 -25.09
C GLY A 354 10.55 -5.14 -24.19
N ARG A 355 10.95 -4.89 -22.93
CA ARG A 355 11.30 -5.96 -21.98
C ARG A 355 10.41 -5.99 -20.74
N PHE A 356 10.01 -4.84 -20.22
CA PHE A 356 9.28 -4.74 -18.95
C PHE A 356 8.10 -3.75 -19.02
N TYR A 357 7.21 -3.88 -18.05
CA TYR A 357 5.95 -3.15 -17.94
C TYR A 357 5.91 -2.29 -16.67
N LYS A 358 5.07 -1.26 -16.67
CA LYS A 358 4.66 -0.53 -15.48
C LYS A 358 3.58 -1.35 -14.78
N SER A 359 3.80 -1.67 -13.51
CA SER A 359 2.83 -2.42 -12.68
C SER A 359 2.10 -1.47 -11.74
N MET A 360 2.82 -0.64 -10.97
CA MET A 360 2.23 0.32 -10.02
C MET A 360 1.21 -0.34 -9.07
N ALA A 361 1.54 -1.49 -8.47
CA ALA A 361 0.58 -2.33 -7.75
C ALA A 361 1.14 -2.86 -6.42
N GLN A 362 0.36 -3.65 -5.69
CA GLN A 362 0.76 -4.31 -4.43
C GLN A 362 1.16 -3.28 -3.39
N GLY A 363 0.18 -2.48 -2.98
CA GLY A 363 0.36 -1.40 -2.01
C GLY A 363 1.13 -0.18 -2.54
N PHE A 364 1.22 -0.01 -3.87
CA PHE A 364 1.95 1.12 -4.45
C PHE A 364 1.21 2.47 -4.29
N SER A 365 1.92 3.56 -4.04
CA SER A 365 1.32 4.91 -4.09
C SER A 365 1.97 5.84 -5.10
N LEU A 366 1.14 6.47 -5.93
CA LEU A 366 1.56 7.39 -6.99
C LEU A 366 1.10 8.82 -6.72
N GLY A 367 2.07 9.72 -6.55
CA GLY A 367 1.89 11.16 -6.72
C GLY A 367 2.27 11.65 -8.11
N LEU A 368 1.74 12.81 -8.45
CA LEU A 368 1.98 13.52 -9.71
C LEU A 368 2.99 14.64 -9.51
N ARG A 369 4.18 14.45 -10.09
CA ARG A 369 5.29 15.39 -9.97
C ARG A 369 4.85 16.83 -10.25
N PHE A 370 5.22 17.74 -9.34
CA PHE A 370 4.90 19.18 -9.38
C PHE A 370 3.40 19.54 -9.26
N SER A 371 2.51 18.56 -9.15
CA SER A 371 1.07 18.78 -9.25
C SER A 371 0.30 18.32 -8.03
N ALA A 372 0.56 17.11 -7.52
CA ALA A 372 -0.07 16.57 -6.32
C ALA A 372 0.77 15.47 -5.66
N SER A 373 0.82 15.43 -4.33
CA SER A 373 1.32 14.26 -3.58
C SER A 373 0.43 13.04 -3.78
N GLY A 374 1.02 11.85 -3.64
CA GLY A 374 0.29 10.58 -3.66
C GLY A 374 -0.64 10.39 -2.46
N GLY A 375 -1.26 9.22 -2.40
CA GLY A 375 -2.16 8.79 -1.34
C GLY A 375 -1.49 7.80 -0.39
N VAL A 376 -2.29 6.90 0.17
CA VAL A 376 -1.85 5.74 0.95
C VAL A 376 -2.27 4.48 0.21
N GLY A 377 -1.30 3.66 -0.21
CA GLY A 377 -1.54 2.32 -0.74
C GLY A 377 -1.11 1.26 0.26
N LEU A 378 -1.91 0.23 0.43
CA LEU A 378 -1.66 -0.88 1.34
C LEU A 378 -2.11 -2.20 0.71
N LEU A 379 -1.19 -3.16 0.61
CA LEU A 379 -1.52 -4.58 0.54
C LEU A 379 -1.21 -5.19 1.90
N HIS A 380 -2.17 -5.89 2.50
CA HIS A 380 -1.98 -6.58 3.77
C HIS A 380 -2.45 -8.02 3.63
N ASP A 381 -1.50 -8.92 3.47
CA ASP A 381 -1.71 -10.36 3.54
C ASP A 381 -1.46 -10.82 4.99
N GLN A 382 -2.29 -11.69 5.53
CA GLN A 382 -2.14 -12.18 6.90
C GLN A 382 -1.42 -13.53 7.00
N GLY A 383 -1.22 -14.21 5.87
CA GLY A 383 -0.33 -15.36 5.76
C GLY A 383 -0.77 -16.37 4.71
N GLY A 384 0.22 -17.10 4.23
CA GLY A 384 0.13 -17.99 3.10
C GLY A 384 1.53 -18.28 2.58
N ASN A 385 1.67 -19.09 1.53
CA ASN A 385 2.95 -19.15 0.81
C ASN A 385 2.75 -18.50 -0.55
N ASP A 386 3.07 -17.22 -0.63
CA ASP A 386 2.53 -16.31 -1.63
C ASP A 386 3.58 -15.95 -2.69
N ASP A 387 3.13 -15.68 -3.93
CA ASP A 387 3.98 -15.27 -5.04
C ASP A 387 3.61 -13.85 -5.50
N TYR A 388 4.46 -12.90 -5.15
CA TYR A 388 4.35 -11.50 -5.53
C TYR A 388 5.23 -11.19 -6.74
N GLU A 389 4.60 -10.88 -7.87
CA GLU A 389 5.31 -10.57 -9.11
C GLU A 389 4.88 -9.23 -9.71
N VAL A 390 5.83 -8.30 -9.77
CA VAL A 390 5.72 -7.05 -10.52
C VAL A 390 6.97 -6.81 -11.36
N ALA A 391 6.88 -5.98 -12.39
CA ALA A 391 8.08 -5.49 -13.05
C ALA A 391 8.56 -4.20 -12.37
N TYR A 392 7.82 -3.11 -12.56
CA TYR A 392 8.17 -1.80 -12.05
C TYR A 392 7.10 -1.26 -11.12
N PHE A 393 7.55 -0.60 -10.04
CA PHE A 393 6.67 0.13 -9.10
C PHE A 393 5.69 -0.80 -8.39
N GLY A 394 6.10 -1.44 -7.30
CA GLY A 394 5.16 -2.23 -6.50
C GLY A 394 5.74 -2.76 -5.21
N GLN A 395 5.06 -3.71 -4.57
CA GLN A 395 5.52 -4.36 -3.33
C GLN A 395 5.84 -3.31 -2.25
N GLY A 396 4.84 -2.50 -1.91
CA GLY A 396 4.96 -1.46 -0.90
C GLY A 396 5.85 -0.27 -1.28
N ALA A 397 6.19 -0.10 -2.56
CA ALA A 397 6.94 1.08 -3.01
C ALA A 397 6.04 2.31 -3.17
N ALA A 398 6.65 3.50 -3.27
CA ALA A 398 5.90 4.72 -3.56
C ALA A 398 6.70 5.76 -4.35
N HIS A 399 5.96 6.67 -4.98
CA HIS A 399 6.48 7.75 -5.79
C HIS A 399 5.80 9.09 -5.48
N TRP A 400 6.60 10.15 -5.35
CA TRP A 400 6.16 11.55 -5.24
C TRP A 400 5.17 11.84 -4.10
N GLY A 401 5.65 11.79 -2.86
CA GLY A 401 4.85 12.17 -1.68
C GLY A 401 3.71 11.22 -1.34
N GLY A 402 3.64 10.05 -1.98
CA GLY A 402 2.77 8.94 -1.58
C GLY A 402 3.40 8.09 -0.47
N VAL A 403 2.58 7.25 0.15
CA VAL A 403 2.99 6.22 1.11
C VAL A 403 2.49 4.88 0.59
N GLY A 404 3.41 3.96 0.33
CA GLY A 404 3.12 2.61 -0.11
C GLY A 404 3.56 1.60 0.94
N MET A 405 2.76 0.57 1.13
CA MET A 405 2.97 -0.45 2.16
C MET A 405 2.55 -1.82 1.61
N LEU A 406 3.43 -2.82 1.76
CA LEU A 406 3.09 -4.23 1.70
C LEU A 406 3.41 -4.80 3.08
N ILE A 407 2.42 -5.44 3.69
CA ILE A 407 2.56 -6.12 4.97
C ILE A 407 2.13 -7.56 4.72
N ASP A 408 3.06 -8.48 4.93
CA ASP A 408 2.80 -9.92 4.91
C ASP A 408 2.91 -10.47 6.32
N GLY A 409 2.11 -11.50 6.60
CA GLY A 409 1.99 -12.15 7.89
C GLY A 409 2.97 -13.31 8.03
N ASN A 410 2.51 -14.54 7.77
CA ASN A 410 3.36 -15.73 7.91
C ASN A 410 3.27 -16.63 6.68
N GLY A 411 4.41 -17.14 6.24
CA GLY A 411 4.60 -18.31 5.40
C GLY A 411 5.80 -18.11 4.47
N GLN A 412 5.97 -18.95 3.44
CA GLN A 412 7.19 -18.95 2.62
C GLN A 412 6.97 -18.23 1.29
N ASP A 413 7.36 -16.96 1.26
CA ASP A 413 6.93 -16.01 0.28
C ASP A 413 8.01 -15.70 -0.76
N ARG A 414 7.55 -15.27 -1.93
CA ARG A 414 8.41 -14.95 -3.06
C ARG A 414 8.10 -13.58 -3.61
N TYR A 415 9.03 -12.66 -3.40
CA TYR A 415 8.99 -11.31 -3.92
C TYR A 415 9.88 -11.17 -5.15
N ARG A 416 9.28 -11.06 -6.33
CA ARG A 416 10.00 -10.85 -7.59
C ARG A 416 9.69 -9.48 -8.17
N ALA A 417 10.74 -8.69 -8.36
CA ALA A 417 10.61 -7.40 -9.00
C ALA A 417 11.78 -7.05 -9.93
N ARG A 418 11.54 -6.18 -10.91
CA ARG A 418 12.61 -5.64 -11.75
C ARG A 418 13.26 -4.41 -11.13
N ARG A 419 12.47 -3.42 -10.70
CA ARG A 419 12.96 -2.14 -10.13
C ARG A 419 11.83 -1.34 -9.47
N TYR A 420 12.20 -0.49 -8.50
CA TYR A 420 11.32 0.37 -7.72
C TYR A 420 10.25 -0.45 -6.98
N ALA A 421 10.71 -1.41 -6.19
CA ALA A 421 9.84 -2.33 -5.47
C ALA A 421 10.41 -2.70 -4.10
N GLN A 422 9.69 -3.51 -3.33
CA GLN A 422 10.13 -4.08 -2.05
C GLN A 422 10.46 -2.96 -1.05
N GLY A 423 9.45 -2.16 -0.75
CA GLY A 423 9.56 -1.05 0.20
C GLY A 423 10.40 0.12 -0.30
N ALA A 424 10.50 0.34 -1.61
CA ALA A 424 11.26 1.46 -2.16
C ALA A 424 10.50 2.79 -2.05
N GLY A 425 11.08 3.79 -1.38
CA GLY A 425 10.60 5.17 -1.47
C GLY A 425 11.28 5.93 -2.59
N THR A 426 10.53 6.61 -3.45
CA THR A 426 11.10 7.47 -4.50
C THR A 426 10.53 8.88 -4.49
N HIS A 427 11.43 9.87 -4.53
CA HIS A 427 11.09 11.28 -4.65
C HIS A 427 10.13 11.77 -3.55
N LEU A 428 10.61 11.94 -2.32
CA LEU A 428 9.81 12.43 -1.19
C LEU A 428 8.68 11.48 -0.74
N ALA A 429 8.68 10.23 -1.20
CA ALA A 429 7.70 9.23 -0.85
C ALA A 429 8.22 8.28 0.23
N VAL A 430 7.34 7.39 0.71
CA VAL A 430 7.64 6.36 1.69
C VAL A 430 7.27 5.02 1.12
N GLY A 431 8.22 4.10 1.04
CA GLY A 431 7.94 2.71 0.76
C GLY A 431 8.24 1.85 1.97
N VAL A 432 7.38 0.88 2.24
CA VAL A 432 7.52 -0.10 3.31
C VAL A 432 7.14 -1.47 2.79
N LEU A 433 8.01 -2.44 3.00
CA LEU A 433 7.68 -3.85 2.98
C LEU A 433 7.98 -4.38 4.39
N HIS A 434 7.01 -5.06 4.99
CA HIS A 434 7.18 -5.78 6.25
C HIS A 434 6.69 -7.21 6.03
N ASP A 435 7.58 -8.17 6.24
CA ASP A 435 7.28 -9.60 6.28
C ASP A 435 7.44 -10.11 7.72
N GLY A 436 6.57 -11.04 8.13
CA GLY A 436 6.45 -11.48 9.51
C GLY A 436 7.17 -12.79 9.84
N ALA A 437 6.99 -13.86 9.07
CA ALA A 437 7.65 -15.13 9.36
C ALA A 437 7.66 -16.06 8.15
N GLY A 438 8.80 -16.64 7.79
CA GLY A 438 8.90 -17.42 6.57
C GLY A 438 10.26 -18.04 6.29
N GLU A 439 10.46 -18.48 5.06
CA GLU A 439 11.80 -18.70 4.49
C GLU A 439 11.74 -18.09 3.10
N ASP A 440 12.00 -16.80 3.06
CA ASP A 440 11.49 -15.92 2.03
C ASP A 440 12.54 -15.60 0.98
N LEU A 441 12.05 -15.31 -0.22
CA LEU A 441 12.89 -14.99 -1.37
C LEU A 441 12.58 -13.59 -1.88
N TYR A 442 13.52 -12.68 -1.64
CA TYR A 442 13.49 -11.33 -2.19
C TYR A 442 14.44 -11.22 -3.38
N SER A 443 13.91 -11.14 -4.60
CA SER A 443 14.69 -11.02 -5.83
C SER A 443 14.44 -9.70 -6.55
N ILE A 444 15.48 -8.87 -6.68
CA ILE A 444 15.40 -7.60 -7.42
C ILE A 444 16.66 -7.25 -8.24
N ASP A 445 16.46 -6.79 -9.47
CA ASP A 445 17.54 -6.37 -10.38
C ASP A 445 17.80 -4.84 -10.38
N GLY A 446 17.25 -4.10 -9.42
CA GLY A 446 17.29 -2.64 -9.38
C GLY A 446 16.92 -2.05 -8.02
N VAL A 447 16.54 -0.76 -8.02
CA VAL A 447 16.16 0.02 -6.84
C VAL A 447 15.09 -0.71 -6.03
N GLY A 448 15.39 -1.12 -4.80
CA GLY A 448 14.42 -1.77 -3.92
C GLY A 448 15.04 -2.35 -2.66
N GLN A 449 14.38 -3.33 -2.03
CA GLN A 449 14.78 -3.90 -0.74
C GLN A 449 15.08 -2.79 0.28
N GLY A 450 14.09 -1.96 0.54
CA GLY A 450 14.18 -0.83 1.46
C GLY A 450 15.06 0.32 0.96
N CYS A 451 15.17 0.54 -0.35
CA CYS A 451 15.95 1.66 -0.87
C CYS A 451 15.18 3.00 -0.78
N GLY A 452 15.80 4.02 -0.19
CA GLY A 452 15.34 5.41 -0.25
C GLY A 452 16.08 6.20 -1.33
N HIS A 453 15.37 6.67 -2.35
CA HIS A 453 15.88 7.50 -3.43
C HIS A 453 15.25 8.91 -3.54
N ASP A 454 16.08 9.96 -3.52
CA ASP A 454 15.68 11.36 -3.72
C ASP A 454 14.76 11.89 -2.60
N LEU A 455 15.35 12.12 -1.42
CA LEU A 455 14.66 12.68 -0.24
C LEU A 455 13.49 11.83 0.28
N SER A 456 13.52 10.53 0.02
CA SER A 456 12.50 9.55 0.41
C SER A 456 13.01 8.57 1.47
N LEU A 457 12.09 7.80 2.03
CA LEU A 457 12.38 6.68 2.92
C LEU A 457 11.97 5.37 2.23
N GLY A 458 12.90 4.42 2.16
CA GLY A 458 12.57 3.02 1.86
C GLY A 458 12.89 2.13 3.06
N VAL A 459 12.02 1.16 3.29
CA VAL A 459 12.08 0.24 4.42
C VAL A 459 11.73 -1.16 3.96
N LEU A 460 12.59 -2.13 4.29
CA LEU A 460 12.25 -3.55 4.30
C LEU A 460 12.52 -4.07 5.71
N PHE A 461 11.52 -4.66 6.34
CA PHE A 461 11.64 -5.38 7.60
C PHE A 461 11.23 -6.84 7.38
N ASP A 462 12.07 -7.74 7.85
CA ASP A 462 11.77 -9.15 8.00
C ASP A 462 11.94 -9.53 9.48
N ASP A 463 11.12 -10.46 9.95
CA ASP A 463 10.95 -10.78 11.36
C ASP A 463 11.47 -12.17 11.75
N VAL A 464 11.19 -13.24 10.99
CA VAL A 464 11.63 -14.61 11.35
C VAL A 464 11.78 -15.45 10.08
N GLY A 465 12.97 -15.93 9.76
CA GLY A 465 13.11 -16.82 8.62
C GLY A 465 14.56 -17.07 8.23
N ASN A 466 14.82 -18.10 7.42
CA ASN A 466 16.15 -18.24 6.80
C ASN A 466 16.07 -17.68 5.37
N ASP A 467 16.30 -16.39 5.24
CA ASP A 467 15.84 -15.64 4.09
C ASP A 467 16.94 -15.41 3.06
N MET A 468 16.51 -15.21 1.81
CA MET A 468 17.41 -14.95 0.71
C MET A 468 17.09 -13.64 0.02
N TYR A 469 18.01 -12.69 0.20
CA TYR A 469 17.98 -11.38 -0.45
C TYR A 469 18.93 -11.39 -1.66
N ASP A 470 18.38 -11.49 -2.87
CA ASP A 470 19.13 -11.38 -4.12
C ASP A 470 18.91 -10.02 -4.80
N GLY A 471 19.99 -9.26 -4.90
CA GLY A 471 19.97 -7.87 -5.34
C GLY A 471 21.10 -7.53 -6.32
N ARG A 472 20.89 -6.56 -7.21
CA ARG A 472 21.96 -6.07 -8.10
C ARG A 472 22.40 -4.64 -7.88
N TYR A 473 21.48 -3.69 -7.72
CA TYR A 473 21.81 -2.27 -7.82
C TYR A 473 20.86 -1.40 -7.01
N LEU A 474 21.38 -0.58 -6.08
CA LEU A 474 20.61 0.27 -5.18
C LEU A 474 19.56 -0.52 -4.39
N CYS A 475 20.01 -1.58 -3.71
CA CYS A 475 19.17 -2.47 -2.93
C CYS A 475 19.85 -2.90 -1.64
N GLN A 476 19.08 -3.50 -0.74
CA GLN A 476 19.49 -3.93 0.60
C GLN A 476 19.83 -2.71 1.47
N GLY A 477 18.81 -1.89 1.73
CA GLY A 477 18.89 -0.76 2.66
C GLY A 477 19.72 0.40 2.14
N VAL A 478 19.68 0.68 0.83
CA VAL A 478 20.50 1.75 0.23
C VAL A 478 19.82 3.11 0.32
N GLY A 479 20.60 4.13 0.71
CA GLY A 479 20.22 5.53 0.53
C GLY A 479 20.86 6.12 -0.72
N SER A 480 20.06 6.75 -1.59
CA SER A 480 20.53 7.45 -2.79
C SER A 480 19.88 8.81 -2.95
N ALA A 481 20.62 9.76 -3.54
CA ALA A 481 20.15 11.13 -3.76
C ALA A 481 19.51 11.79 -2.51
N ASN A 482 20.11 11.59 -1.33
CA ASN A 482 19.67 12.11 -0.03
C ASN A 482 18.46 11.38 0.54
N GLY A 483 18.17 10.18 0.04
CA GLY A 483 17.20 9.28 0.64
C GLY A 483 17.78 8.50 1.81
N ILE A 484 16.89 7.80 2.49
CA ILE A 484 17.16 6.95 3.63
C ILE A 484 16.67 5.55 3.28
N GLY A 485 17.58 4.58 3.22
CA GLY A 485 17.24 3.18 3.02
C GLY A 485 17.54 2.36 4.26
N ILE A 486 16.62 1.46 4.60
CA ILE A 486 16.72 0.55 5.73
C ILE A 486 16.29 -0.83 5.26
N LEU A 487 17.16 -1.80 5.44
CA LEU A 487 16.80 -3.21 5.49
C LEU A 487 17.12 -3.69 6.90
N ARG A 488 16.18 -4.37 7.54
CA ARG A 488 16.48 -5.10 8.77
C ARG A 488 15.84 -6.46 8.75
N ASP A 489 16.66 -7.44 9.05
CA ASP A 489 16.26 -8.79 9.39
C ASP A 489 16.41 -8.98 10.90
N ARG A 490 15.51 -9.77 11.51
CA ARG A 490 15.47 -9.93 12.96
C ARG A 490 15.97 -11.30 13.42
N GLU A 491 15.71 -12.38 12.71
CA GLU A 491 15.97 -13.73 13.22
C GLU A 491 16.12 -14.77 12.11
N GLY A 492 17.31 -15.37 11.97
CA GLY A 492 17.53 -16.58 11.17
C GLY A 492 18.96 -16.73 10.62
N ASP A 493 19.23 -17.75 9.81
CA ASP A 493 20.54 -17.93 9.13
C ASP A 493 20.43 -17.44 7.66
N ASP A 494 20.70 -16.15 7.41
CA ASP A 494 20.31 -15.45 6.18
C ASP A 494 21.38 -15.37 5.08
N THR A 495 20.93 -15.10 3.86
CA THR A 495 21.82 -14.93 2.70
C THR A 495 21.53 -13.66 1.89
N TYR A 496 22.42 -12.69 2.01
CA TYR A 496 22.43 -11.42 1.28
C TYR A 496 23.38 -11.46 0.07
N ARG A 497 22.82 -11.75 -1.10
CA ARG A 497 23.52 -11.74 -2.39
C ARG A 497 23.41 -10.37 -3.04
N ALA A 498 24.55 -9.80 -3.39
CA ALA A 498 24.62 -8.53 -4.11
C ALA A 498 25.78 -8.50 -5.11
N SER A 499 25.55 -7.95 -6.31
CA SER A 499 26.61 -7.83 -7.33
C SER A 499 27.15 -6.39 -7.50
N GLY A 500 26.29 -5.37 -7.41
CA GLY A 500 26.68 -3.96 -7.57
C GLY A 500 27.38 -3.36 -6.35
N ALA A 501 28.11 -2.25 -6.57
CA ALA A 501 28.88 -1.56 -5.52
C ALA A 501 28.05 -0.69 -4.58
N GLU A 502 26.88 -0.26 -5.04
CA GLU A 502 25.93 0.54 -4.27
C GLU A 502 24.81 -0.38 -3.75
N THR A 503 25.17 -1.26 -2.81
CA THR A 503 24.31 -2.27 -2.15
C THR A 503 24.72 -2.44 -0.69
N GLN A 504 23.97 -3.21 0.10
CA GLN A 504 24.31 -3.59 1.49
C GLN A 504 24.59 -2.39 2.39
N GLY A 505 23.56 -1.57 2.58
CA GLY A 505 23.60 -0.37 3.42
C GLY A 505 24.37 0.80 2.81
N HIS A 506 24.63 0.81 1.50
CA HIS A 506 25.36 1.91 0.88
C HIS A 506 24.63 3.25 1.02
N GLY A 507 25.34 4.28 1.49
CA GLY A 507 24.87 5.67 1.44
C GLY A 507 25.56 6.44 0.32
N GLN A 508 24.83 6.81 -0.73
CA GLN A 508 25.39 7.59 -1.83
C GLN A 508 25.56 9.06 -1.42
N ARG A 509 26.68 9.67 -1.78
CA ARG A 509 26.86 11.13 -1.69
C ARG A 509 26.50 11.76 -3.02
N PHE A 510 25.51 12.67 -3.01
CA PHE A 510 25.03 13.29 -4.24
C PHE A 510 24.53 14.72 -3.95
N ARG A 511 24.69 15.65 -4.91
CA ARG A 511 24.23 17.05 -4.79
C ARG A 511 24.67 17.78 -3.51
N ASP A 512 25.89 17.52 -3.04
CA ASP A 512 26.48 18.08 -1.81
C ASP A 512 25.85 17.62 -0.48
N TYR A 513 24.99 16.59 -0.50
CA TYR A 513 24.45 15.94 0.70
C TYR A 513 24.83 14.44 0.72
N GLY A 514 24.71 13.83 1.90
CA GLY A 514 24.83 12.38 2.08
C GLY A 514 23.46 11.71 2.13
N SER A 515 23.41 10.45 1.73
CA SER A 515 22.26 9.57 1.94
C SER A 515 22.54 8.61 3.09
N ILE A 516 21.51 8.11 3.76
CA ILE A 516 21.66 7.12 4.83
C ILE A 516 21.28 5.76 4.24
N GLY A 517 22.21 4.80 4.29
CA GLY A 517 21.90 3.41 4.02
C GLY A 517 22.21 2.57 5.25
N LEU A 518 21.32 1.63 5.57
CA LEU A 518 21.45 0.72 6.69
C LEU A 518 20.96 -0.66 6.30
N ILE A 519 21.79 -1.66 6.52
CA ILE A 519 21.38 -3.06 6.64
C ILE A 519 21.68 -3.52 8.07
N GLN A 520 20.71 -4.15 8.72
CA GLN A 520 20.85 -4.64 10.08
C GLN A 520 20.32 -6.06 10.15
N ASP A 521 21.16 -6.96 10.63
CA ASP A 521 20.78 -8.31 10.99
C ASP A 521 20.97 -8.47 12.50
N ASP A 522 19.94 -8.95 13.21
CA ASP A 522 19.91 -8.95 14.66
C ASP A 522 20.36 -10.27 15.30
N GLU A 523 20.12 -11.41 14.65
CA GLU A 523 20.41 -12.74 15.18
C GLU A 523 20.61 -13.74 14.02
N GLY A 524 21.74 -14.44 13.98
CA GLY A 524 21.93 -15.39 12.89
C GLY A 524 23.33 -15.94 12.66
N ARG A 525 23.52 -16.54 11.49
CA ARG A 525 24.83 -16.88 10.90
C ARG A 525 24.80 -16.61 9.41
N ASP A 526 25.11 -15.38 9.07
CA ASP A 526 24.61 -14.83 7.82
C ASP A 526 25.71 -14.71 6.79
N ARG A 527 25.30 -14.61 5.52
CA ARG A 527 26.21 -14.56 4.38
C ARG A 527 25.99 -13.30 3.59
N TYR A 528 27.04 -12.51 3.46
CA TYR A 528 27.02 -11.26 2.70
C TYR A 528 27.95 -11.32 1.51
N ALA A 529 27.56 -10.67 0.42
CA ALA A 529 28.45 -10.47 -0.72
C ALA A 529 29.61 -9.49 -0.43
N ARG A 530 29.43 -8.49 0.43
CA ARG A 530 30.44 -7.44 0.73
C ARG A 530 30.62 -7.17 2.23
N GLY A 531 29.58 -7.36 3.05
CA GLY A 531 29.64 -7.34 4.51
C GLY A 531 30.22 -8.62 5.11
N GLY A 532 29.83 -8.96 6.34
CA GLY A 532 30.20 -10.23 6.95
C GLY A 532 29.44 -10.55 8.23
N ASP A 533 29.31 -11.85 8.52
CA ASP A 533 28.76 -12.43 9.76
C ASP A 533 29.40 -11.80 11.01
N ARG A 534 28.57 -11.46 12.00
CA ARG A 534 28.99 -10.86 13.29
C ARG A 534 29.96 -9.70 13.13
N SER A 535 29.67 -8.83 12.17
CA SER A 535 30.57 -7.76 11.80
C SER A 535 29.86 -6.44 11.58
N ILE A 536 30.68 -5.41 11.44
CA ILE A 536 30.24 -4.05 11.20
C ILE A 536 31.05 -3.53 10.03
N TRP A 537 30.38 -2.96 9.03
CA TRP A 537 31.04 -2.39 7.87
C TRP A 537 30.47 -1.02 7.51
N ILE A 538 31.24 -0.27 6.71
CA ILE A 538 30.89 1.05 6.23
C ILE A 538 30.87 1.01 4.69
N SER A 539 29.83 1.57 4.10
CA SER A 539 29.63 1.65 2.65
C SER A 539 29.12 3.05 2.28
N GLY A 540 29.98 3.87 1.68
CA GLY A 540 29.64 5.27 1.39
C GLY A 540 29.42 6.10 2.67
N SER A 541 28.24 6.73 2.80
CA SER A 541 27.77 7.38 4.04
C SER A 541 26.85 6.49 4.89
N GLY A 542 26.70 5.21 4.54
CA GLY A 542 25.95 4.21 5.30
C GLY A 542 26.83 3.03 5.71
N GLY A 543 26.21 1.90 6.06
CA GLY A 543 26.90 0.69 6.46
C GLY A 543 25.95 -0.43 6.86
N GLY A 544 26.51 -1.49 7.42
CA GLY A 544 25.74 -2.59 7.95
C GLY A 544 26.28 -3.14 9.26
N VAL A 545 25.41 -3.86 9.97
CA VAL A 545 25.70 -4.58 11.20
C VAL A 545 25.03 -5.95 11.17
N ASP A 546 25.74 -6.91 11.75
CA ASP A 546 25.29 -8.26 12.05
C ASP A 546 25.79 -8.60 13.48
N ARG A 547 24.98 -9.28 14.30
CA ARG A 547 25.20 -9.45 15.75
C ARG A 547 25.57 -10.85 16.23
#